data_AF-A0A370CLM2-F1
#
_entry.id   AF-A0A370CLM2-F1
#
_cell.length_a   1.000
_cell.length_b   1.000
_cell.length_c   1.000
_cell.angle_alpha   90.00
_cell.angle_beta   90.00
_cell.angle_gamma   90.00
#
_symmetry.space_group_name_H-M   'P 1'
#
loop_
_entity.id
_entity.type
_entity.pdbx_description
1 polymer ?
#
loop_
_entity_poly.entity_id
_entity_poly.type
_entity_poly.pdbx_seq_one_letter_code
_entity_poly.pdbx_strand_id
1 'polypeptide(L)'
;MKKPSPRRKRLKRLFILLNSRACRVKPLYFSTLCLVAASFFSAIVLNIIPLPATLALFYPLWLPLILIYWIMVLPEHIHFTLAWILGLLIDVLYGSCLGEHSLALCVVTFLAYRFHLQFRMFPLLQQILFILLVLTSYQGVLIWIQAWLGFPVDLRWIWISLLVSALVWPLMGNVLRINPLDARH
;
A
#
# COMPACT_ATOMS: atom_id res chain seq x y z
N MET A 1 25.87 20.04 56.41
CA MET A 1 25.05 19.71 55.21
C MET A 1 25.61 20.43 53.98
N LYS A 2 26.18 19.70 53.00
CA LYS A 2 26.86 20.28 51.82
C LYS A 2 25.87 20.43 50.66
N LYS A 3 25.47 21.66 50.31
CA LYS A 3 24.51 21.92 49.22
C LYS A 3 25.10 21.44 47.87
N PRO A 4 24.31 20.73 47.04
CA PRO A 4 24.80 20.17 45.78
C PRO A 4 25.12 21.26 44.76
N SER A 5 26.22 21.07 44.00
CA SER A 5 26.74 22.02 43.01
C SER A 5 25.78 22.24 41.82
N PRO A 6 25.73 23.46 41.24
CA PRO A 6 24.75 23.84 40.22
C PRO A 6 24.86 23.02 38.91
N ARG A 7 26.06 22.55 38.54
CA ARG A 7 26.26 21.67 37.37
C ARG A 7 25.54 20.33 37.50
N ARG A 8 25.47 19.76 38.71
CA ARG A 8 24.84 18.46 38.96
C ARG A 8 23.32 18.49 38.78
N LYS A 9 22.68 19.63 39.08
CA LYS A 9 21.25 19.86 38.82
C LYS A 9 20.95 19.98 37.33
N ARG A 10 21.84 20.63 36.56
CA ARG A 10 21.68 20.82 35.11
C ARG A 10 21.82 19.49 34.35
N LEU A 11 22.80 18.67 34.73
CA LEU A 11 22.99 17.33 34.17
C LEU A 11 21.79 16.40 34.44
N LYS A 12 21.24 16.41 35.66
CA LYS A 12 20.02 15.64 35.96
C LYS A 12 18.82 16.09 35.12
N ARG A 13 18.63 17.40 34.91
CA ARG A 13 17.56 17.91 34.03
C ARG A 13 17.76 17.50 32.58
N LEU A 14 18.99 17.56 32.06
CA LEU A 14 19.32 17.12 30.70
C LEU A 14 19.07 15.62 30.51
N PHE A 15 19.43 14.80 31.50
CA PHE A 15 19.19 13.35 31.45
C PHE A 15 17.69 13.02 31.47
N ILE A 16 16.89 13.75 32.26
CA ILE A 16 15.42 13.61 32.30
C ILE A 16 14.78 14.04 30.97
N LEU A 17 15.27 15.12 30.35
CA LEU A 17 14.78 15.60 29.04
C LEU A 17 15.17 14.69 27.86
N LEU A 18 16.31 14.00 27.96
CA LEU A 18 16.73 13.01 26.96
C LEU A 18 15.96 11.68 27.12
N ASN A 19 15.73 11.23 28.35
CA ASN A 19 15.02 9.98 28.64
C ASN A 19 13.53 10.02 28.26
N SER A 20 12.91 11.21 28.26
CA SER A 20 11.49 11.40 27.92
C SER A 20 11.18 11.30 26.42
N ARG A 21 12.19 11.23 25.54
CA ARG A 21 12.01 10.98 24.10
C ARG A 21 12.05 9.49 23.72
N ALA A 22 12.57 8.62 24.59
CA ALA A 22 12.92 7.25 24.22
C ALA A 22 11.80 6.21 24.39
N CYS A 23 10.71 6.52 25.10
CA CYS A 23 9.65 5.56 25.38
C CYS A 23 8.25 6.12 25.04
N ARG A 24 8.05 6.48 23.78
CA ARG A 24 6.69 6.65 23.24
C ARG A 24 6.53 5.73 22.03
N VAL A 25 6.53 4.42 22.29
CA VAL A 25 5.84 3.46 21.42
C VAL A 25 4.38 3.91 21.36
N LYS A 26 4.03 4.59 20.27
CA LYS A 26 2.77 5.30 20.13
C LYS A 26 1.65 4.23 20.05
N PRO A 27 0.65 4.21 20.96
CA PRO A 27 -0.51 3.30 20.87
C PRO A 27 -1.32 3.46 19.57
N LEU A 28 -1.00 4.50 18.79
CA LEU A 28 -1.50 4.74 17.44
C LEU A 28 -0.98 3.73 16.40
N TYR A 29 0.21 3.12 16.60
CA TYR A 29 0.82 2.21 15.62
C TYR A 29 0.05 0.89 15.49
N PHE A 30 -0.32 0.27 16.62
CA PHE A 30 -1.05 -1.01 16.63
C PHE A 30 -2.43 -0.87 15.97
N SER A 31 -3.14 0.23 16.26
CA SER A 31 -4.45 0.50 15.67
C SER A 31 -4.37 0.63 14.14
N THR A 32 -3.35 1.31 13.62
CA THR A 32 -3.14 1.45 12.17
C THR A 32 -2.77 0.12 11.52
N LEU A 33 -1.95 -0.71 12.17
CA LEU A 33 -1.59 -2.03 11.64
C LEU A 33 -2.81 -2.94 11.51
N CYS A 34 -3.73 -2.92 12.48
CA CYS A 34 -5.00 -3.64 12.38
C CYS A 34 -5.87 -3.14 11.22
N LEU A 35 -5.93 -1.83 10.98
CA LEU A 35 -6.65 -1.25 9.84
C LEU A 35 -6.05 -1.66 8.49
N VAL A 36 -4.71 -1.66 8.39
CA VAL A 36 -3.98 -2.13 7.20
C VAL A 36 -4.30 -3.60 6.94
N ALA A 37 -4.18 -4.45 7.96
CA ALA A 37 -4.48 -5.87 7.84
C ALA A 37 -5.95 -6.13 7.46
N ALA A 38 -6.89 -5.42 8.09
CA ALA A 38 -8.32 -5.51 7.75
C ALA A 38 -8.61 -5.06 6.31
N SER A 39 -7.93 -4.01 5.84
CA SER A 39 -8.07 -3.53 4.46
C SER A 39 -7.54 -4.54 3.46
N PHE A 40 -6.35 -5.12 3.68
CA PHE A 40 -5.83 -6.18 2.83
C PHE A 40 -6.70 -7.43 2.86
N PHE A 41 -7.22 -7.81 4.03
CA PHE A 41 -8.16 -8.91 4.15
C PHE A 41 -9.42 -8.66 3.33
N SER A 42 -10.02 -7.47 3.43
CA SER A 42 -11.15 -7.10 2.59
C SER A 42 -10.80 -7.12 1.09
N ALA A 43 -9.60 -6.65 0.71
CA ALA A 43 -9.13 -6.69 -0.67
C ALA A 43 -9.12 -8.11 -1.24
N ILE A 44 -8.62 -9.06 -0.44
CA ILE A 44 -8.54 -10.48 -0.81
C ILE A 44 -9.93 -11.09 -0.89
N VAL A 45 -10.80 -10.81 0.09
CA VAL A 45 -12.20 -11.28 0.07
C VAL A 45 -12.92 -10.78 -1.16
N LEU A 46 -12.78 -9.48 -1.51
CA LEU A 46 -13.33 -8.96 -2.75
C LEU A 46 -12.74 -9.69 -3.94
N ASN A 47 -11.43 -9.88 -4.04
CA ASN A 47 -10.80 -10.59 -5.16
C ASN A 47 -11.42 -11.99 -5.44
N ILE A 48 -11.85 -12.71 -4.40
CA ILE A 48 -12.38 -14.08 -4.52
C ILE A 48 -13.83 -14.13 -5.00
N ILE A 49 -14.60 -13.04 -4.94
CA ILE A 49 -16.02 -13.07 -5.29
C ILE A 49 -16.17 -13.41 -6.79
N PRO A 50 -16.86 -14.50 -7.16
CA PRO A 50 -17.12 -14.81 -8.56
C PRO A 50 -18.26 -13.90 -9.05
N LEU A 51 -17.92 -12.89 -9.87
CA LEU A 51 -18.93 -12.05 -10.51
C LEU A 51 -19.38 -12.66 -11.85
N PRO A 52 -20.63 -12.43 -12.26
CA PRO A 52 -21.09 -12.81 -13.60
C PRO A 52 -20.28 -12.07 -14.67
N ALA A 53 -20.12 -12.70 -15.85
CA ALA A 53 -19.19 -12.26 -16.90
C ALA A 53 -19.32 -10.79 -17.33
N THR A 54 -20.52 -10.20 -17.26
CA THR A 54 -20.76 -8.78 -17.58
C THR A 54 -20.20 -7.83 -16.54
N LEU A 55 -20.23 -8.21 -15.26
CA LEU A 55 -19.73 -7.41 -14.14
C LEU A 55 -18.25 -7.67 -13.86
N ALA A 56 -17.72 -8.83 -14.27
CA ALA A 56 -16.30 -9.15 -14.18
C ALA A 56 -15.41 -8.14 -14.93
N LEU A 57 -15.93 -7.51 -16.00
CA LEU A 57 -15.22 -6.47 -16.75
C LEU A 57 -14.93 -5.22 -15.94
N PHE A 58 -15.81 -4.90 -14.99
CA PHE A 58 -15.69 -3.73 -14.12
C PHE A 58 -14.99 -4.06 -12.81
N TYR A 59 -14.44 -5.26 -12.66
CA TYR A 59 -13.80 -5.66 -11.42
C TYR A 59 -12.46 -4.97 -11.26
N PRO A 60 -12.29 -4.06 -10.28
CA PRO A 60 -11.04 -3.36 -10.12
C PRO A 60 -10.03 -4.24 -9.38
N LEU A 61 -8.75 -3.91 -9.58
CA LEU A 61 -7.59 -4.58 -9.01
C LEU A 61 -7.42 -4.14 -7.55
N TRP A 62 -8.30 -4.60 -6.66
CA TRP A 62 -8.39 -4.13 -5.27
C TRP A 62 -7.08 -4.28 -4.50
N LEU A 63 -6.39 -5.41 -4.64
CA LEU A 63 -5.19 -5.68 -3.85
C LEU A 63 -4.02 -4.74 -4.19
N PRO A 64 -3.57 -4.59 -5.45
CA PRO A 64 -2.53 -3.62 -5.77
C PRO A 64 -3.00 -2.19 -5.54
N LEU A 65 -4.28 -1.87 -5.71
CA LEU A 65 -4.82 -0.53 -5.44
C LEU A 65 -4.71 -0.15 -3.96
N ILE A 66 -5.11 -1.07 -3.06
CA ILE A 66 -5.02 -0.89 -1.61
C ILE A 66 -3.56 -0.88 -1.16
N LEU A 67 -2.68 -1.68 -1.79
CA LEU A 67 -1.25 -1.64 -1.54
C LEU A 67 -0.66 -0.26 -1.88
N ILE A 68 -0.95 0.27 -3.07
CA ILE A 68 -0.50 1.61 -3.50
C ILE A 68 -1.04 2.67 -2.53
N TYR A 69 -2.33 2.59 -2.16
CA TYR A 69 -2.94 3.50 -1.19
C TYR A 69 -2.12 3.54 0.10
N TRP A 70 -1.88 2.39 0.73
CA TRP A 70 -1.17 2.38 2.00
C TRP A 70 0.29 2.80 1.90
N ILE A 71 0.98 2.53 0.80
CA ILE A 71 2.34 3.04 0.55
C ILE A 71 2.35 4.57 0.51
N MET A 72 1.33 5.19 -0.07
CA MET A 72 1.23 6.66 -0.14
C MET A 72 0.91 7.30 1.21
N VAL A 73 0.11 6.63 2.04
CA VAL A 73 -0.28 7.12 3.38
C VAL A 73 0.82 6.87 4.42
N LEU A 74 1.36 5.65 4.50
CA LEU A 74 2.36 5.23 5.47
C LEU A 74 3.51 4.46 4.80
N PRO A 75 4.41 5.17 4.07
CA PRO A 75 5.54 4.53 3.38
C PRO A 75 6.50 3.83 4.34
N GLU A 76 6.59 4.28 5.60
CA GLU A 76 7.49 3.71 6.60
C GLU A 76 7.05 2.34 7.15
N HIS A 77 5.84 1.88 6.85
CA HIS A 77 5.29 0.64 7.42
C HIS A 77 5.06 -0.46 6.37
N ILE A 78 4.91 -0.08 5.10
CA ILE A 78 4.79 -1.05 4.03
C ILE A 78 6.18 -1.38 3.50
N HIS A 79 6.57 -2.63 3.72
CA HIS A 79 7.84 -3.17 3.27
C HIS A 79 7.63 -4.05 2.05
N PHE A 80 8.70 -4.25 1.29
CA PHE A 80 8.76 -5.19 0.17
C PHE A 80 8.35 -6.61 0.59
N THR A 81 8.72 -7.03 1.81
CA THR A 81 8.37 -8.34 2.38
C THR A 81 6.87 -8.55 2.54
N LEU A 82 6.12 -7.51 2.92
CA LEU A 82 4.66 -7.61 3.06
C LEU A 82 3.99 -7.81 1.70
N ALA A 83 4.42 -7.06 0.67
CA ALA A 83 3.91 -7.22 -0.68
C ALA A 83 4.19 -8.63 -1.23
N TRP A 84 5.39 -9.15 -0.98
CA TRP A 84 5.77 -10.50 -1.36
C TRP A 84 4.90 -11.57 -0.67
N ILE A 85 4.70 -11.48 0.65
CA ILE A 85 3.85 -12.42 1.41
C ILE A 85 2.39 -12.36 0.94
N LEU A 86 1.86 -11.16 0.71
CA LEU A 86 0.49 -10.99 0.21
C LEU A 86 0.31 -11.59 -1.19
N GLY A 87 1.33 -11.45 -2.06
CA GLY A 87 1.32 -12.07 -3.38
C GLY A 87 1.34 -13.59 -3.29
N LEU A 88 2.18 -14.17 -2.42
CA LEU A 88 2.23 -15.61 -2.23
C LEU A 88 0.90 -16.16 -1.70
N LEU A 89 0.25 -15.42 -0.81
CA LEU A 89 -1.07 -15.77 -0.30
C LEU A 89 -2.11 -15.80 -1.42
N ILE A 90 -2.10 -14.80 -2.31
CA ILE A 90 -2.95 -14.78 -3.51
C ILE A 90 -2.61 -15.93 -4.45
N ASP A 91 -1.33 -16.19 -4.68
CA ASP A 91 -0.89 -17.28 -5.57
C ASP A 91 -1.47 -18.64 -5.10
N VAL A 92 -1.44 -18.89 -3.78
CA VAL A 92 -2.03 -20.09 -3.16
C VAL A 92 -3.55 -20.11 -3.26
N LEU A 93 -4.22 -18.97 -3.09
CA LEU A 93 -5.69 -18.88 -3.11
C LEU A 93 -6.28 -19.10 -4.51
N TYR A 94 -5.64 -18.59 -5.55
CA TYR A 94 -6.07 -18.77 -6.94
C TYR A 94 -5.57 -20.06 -7.57
N GLY A 95 -4.60 -20.75 -6.94
CA GLY A 95 -3.91 -21.88 -7.55
C GLY A 95 -3.09 -21.48 -8.77
N SER A 96 -2.60 -20.23 -8.81
CA SER A 96 -1.72 -19.74 -9.87
C SER A 96 -0.29 -20.20 -9.64
N CYS A 97 0.62 -19.84 -10.54
CA CYS A 97 2.04 -20.13 -10.37
C CYS A 97 2.57 -19.41 -9.13
N LEU A 98 3.19 -20.17 -8.20
CA LEU A 98 3.79 -19.61 -6.99
C LEU A 98 4.82 -18.55 -7.36
N GLY A 99 4.58 -17.31 -6.93
CA GLY A 99 5.47 -16.18 -7.17
C GLY A 99 5.01 -15.24 -8.28
N GLU A 100 3.95 -15.54 -9.02
CA GLU A 100 3.45 -14.69 -10.11
C GLU A 100 2.93 -13.36 -9.58
N HIS A 101 1.94 -13.38 -8.68
CA HIS A 101 1.41 -12.18 -8.04
C HIS A 101 2.43 -11.55 -7.10
N SER A 102 3.27 -12.37 -6.47
CA SER A 102 4.35 -11.91 -5.60
C SER A 102 5.33 -11.00 -6.33
N LEU A 103 5.83 -11.40 -7.50
CA LEU A 103 6.74 -10.59 -8.30
C LEU A 103 6.05 -9.31 -8.80
N ALA A 104 4.81 -9.42 -9.26
CA ALA A 104 4.05 -8.27 -9.74
C ALA A 104 3.83 -7.22 -8.63
N LEU A 105 3.45 -7.63 -7.42
CA LEU A 105 3.27 -6.72 -6.28
C LEU A 105 4.59 -6.10 -5.81
N CYS A 106 5.69 -6.85 -5.85
CA CYS A 106 7.02 -6.34 -5.56
C CYS A 106 7.42 -5.19 -6.50
N VAL A 107 7.15 -5.33 -7.80
CA VAL A 107 7.36 -4.26 -8.79
C VAL A 107 6.48 -3.05 -8.48
N VAL A 108 5.19 -3.27 -8.20
CA VAL A 108 4.25 -2.21 -7.79
C VAL A 108 4.76 -1.45 -6.56
N THR A 109 5.20 -2.17 -5.53
CA THR A 109 5.73 -1.56 -4.30
C THR A 109 6.96 -0.72 -4.59
N PHE A 110 7.87 -1.21 -5.42
CA PHE A 110 9.06 -0.45 -5.81
C PHE A 110 8.70 0.85 -6.54
N LEU A 111 7.80 0.80 -7.53
CA LEU A 111 7.35 1.98 -8.26
C LEU A 111 6.62 2.97 -7.32
N ALA A 112 5.67 2.48 -6.52
CA ALA A 112 4.91 3.32 -5.59
C ALA A 112 5.83 4.01 -4.58
N TYR A 113 6.80 3.27 -4.01
CA TYR A 113 7.78 3.82 -3.08
C TYR A 113 8.75 4.80 -3.77
N ARG A 114 9.14 4.58 -5.02
CA ARG A 114 10.02 5.52 -5.73
C ARG A 114 9.37 6.89 -5.94
N PHE A 115 8.06 6.91 -6.22
CA PHE A 115 7.32 8.13 -6.60
C PHE A 115 6.43 8.70 -5.49
N HIS A 116 6.42 8.13 -4.28
CA HIS A 116 5.51 8.54 -3.21
C HIS A 116 5.59 10.03 -2.82
N LEU A 117 6.78 10.64 -2.88
CA LEU A 117 6.96 12.08 -2.59
C LEU A 117 6.39 12.97 -3.71
N GLN A 118 6.57 12.57 -4.96
CA GLN A 118 6.10 13.34 -6.13
C GLN A 118 4.57 13.28 -6.24
N PHE A 119 4.00 12.13 -5.90
CA PHE A 119 2.56 11.87 -5.97
C PHE A 119 1.71 12.87 -5.16
N ARG A 120 2.24 13.38 -4.03
CA ARG A 120 1.57 14.39 -3.18
C ARG A 120 1.42 15.76 -3.86
N MET A 121 2.26 16.06 -4.84
CA MET A 121 2.25 17.34 -5.57
C MET A 121 1.51 17.26 -6.91
N PHE A 122 1.13 16.06 -7.37
CA PHE A 122 0.48 15.88 -8.65
C PHE A 122 -1.01 16.28 -8.64
N PRO A 123 -1.51 16.98 -9.67
CA PRO A 123 -2.94 17.18 -9.87
C PRO A 123 -3.66 15.83 -10.06
N LEU A 124 -4.96 15.80 -9.79
CA LEU A 124 -5.78 14.57 -9.83
C LEU A 124 -5.61 13.77 -11.14
N LEU A 125 -5.54 14.46 -12.29
CA LEU A 125 -5.36 13.78 -13.58
C LEU A 125 -4.01 13.04 -13.66
N GLN A 126 -2.92 13.66 -13.20
CA GLN A 126 -1.59 13.04 -13.19
C GLN A 126 -1.52 11.88 -12.18
N GLN A 127 -2.24 11.98 -11.07
CA GLN A 127 -2.37 10.87 -10.11
C GLN A 127 -3.04 9.65 -10.75
N ILE A 128 -4.15 9.84 -11.47
CA ILE A 128 -4.85 8.77 -12.18
C ILE A 128 -3.92 8.12 -13.22
N LEU A 129 -3.21 8.93 -14.02
CA LEU A 129 -2.27 8.42 -15.02
C LEU A 129 -1.12 7.62 -14.38
N PHE A 130 -0.59 8.09 -13.26
CA PHE A 130 0.45 7.39 -12.52
C PHE A 130 -0.04 6.01 -12.05
N ILE A 131 -1.25 5.94 -11.51
CA ILE A 131 -1.80 4.67 -11.02
C ILE A 131 -2.10 3.73 -12.16
N LEU A 132 -2.64 4.24 -13.26
CA LEU A 132 -2.83 3.45 -14.47
C LEU A 132 -1.50 2.83 -14.91
N LEU A 133 -0.40 3.60 -14.90
CA LEU A 133 0.94 3.11 -15.21
C LEU A 133 1.42 2.02 -14.24
N VAL A 134 1.23 2.22 -12.93
CA VAL A 134 1.63 1.23 -11.91
C VAL A 134 0.77 -0.05 -11.99
N LEU A 135 -0.53 0.06 -12.23
CA LEU A 135 -1.38 -1.12 -12.42
C LEU A 135 -1.09 -1.83 -13.75
N THR A 136 -0.68 -1.08 -14.78
CA THR A 136 -0.26 -1.65 -16.05
C THR A 136 1.04 -2.43 -15.87
N SER A 137 1.98 -1.98 -15.04
CA SER A 137 3.20 -2.75 -14.74
C SER A 137 2.88 -4.04 -13.98
N TYR A 138 1.91 -4.00 -13.05
CA TYR A 138 1.40 -5.21 -12.39
C TYR A 138 0.86 -6.24 -13.39
N GLN A 139 -0.09 -5.83 -14.22
CA GLN A 139 -0.69 -6.70 -15.25
C GLN A 139 0.36 -7.17 -16.27
N GLY A 140 1.28 -6.29 -16.66
CA GLY A 140 2.38 -6.62 -17.57
C GLY A 140 3.25 -7.75 -17.05
N VAL A 141 3.58 -7.77 -15.75
CA VAL A 141 4.35 -8.85 -15.14
C VAL A 141 3.57 -10.16 -15.15
N LEU A 142 2.28 -10.16 -14.78
CA LEU A 142 1.44 -11.36 -14.81
C LEU A 142 1.35 -11.94 -16.24
N ILE A 143 0.99 -11.10 -17.20
CA ILE A 143 0.87 -11.49 -18.62
C ILE A 143 2.19 -12.06 -19.12
N TRP A 144 3.32 -11.42 -18.76
CA TRP A 144 4.63 -11.90 -19.17
C TRP A 144 4.87 -13.32 -18.64
N ILE A 145 4.69 -13.55 -17.34
CA ILE A 145 4.88 -14.86 -16.73
C ILE A 145 3.92 -15.90 -17.34
N GLN A 146 2.64 -15.57 -17.51
CA GLN A 146 1.63 -16.46 -18.10
C GLN A 146 1.95 -16.81 -19.55
N ALA A 147 2.42 -15.83 -20.34
CA ALA A 147 2.84 -16.06 -21.72
C ALA A 147 4.07 -16.98 -21.80
N TRP A 148 5.04 -16.84 -20.89
CA TRP A 148 6.18 -17.75 -20.78
C TRP A 148 5.76 -19.18 -20.43
N LEU A 149 4.71 -19.34 -19.63
CA LEU A 149 4.14 -20.63 -19.24
C LEU A 149 3.20 -21.23 -20.29
N GLY A 150 2.88 -20.49 -21.37
CA GLY A 150 2.02 -20.94 -22.46
C GLY A 150 0.52 -20.90 -22.16
N PHE A 151 0.08 -20.16 -21.14
CA PHE A 151 -1.34 -19.96 -20.86
C PHE A 151 -1.98 -18.99 -21.87
N PRO A 152 -3.24 -19.21 -22.27
CA PRO A 152 -3.96 -18.26 -23.12
C PRO A 152 -4.26 -16.97 -22.33
N VAL A 153 -3.75 -15.85 -22.81
CA VAL A 153 -3.96 -14.54 -22.17
C VAL A 153 -4.91 -13.70 -23.01
N ASP A 154 -6.05 -13.30 -22.43
CA ASP A 154 -7.04 -12.45 -23.08
C ASP A 154 -6.80 -10.96 -22.79
N LEU A 155 -6.05 -10.28 -23.67
CA LEU A 155 -5.69 -8.86 -23.49
C LEU A 155 -6.86 -7.88 -23.64
N ARG A 156 -7.97 -8.27 -24.28
CA ARG A 156 -9.05 -7.36 -24.68
C ARG A 156 -9.72 -6.67 -23.49
N TRP A 157 -9.92 -7.42 -22.41
CA TRP A 157 -10.71 -6.98 -21.25
C TRP A 157 -9.86 -6.42 -20.11
N ILE A 158 -8.55 -6.68 -20.13
CA ILE A 158 -7.61 -6.24 -19.08
C ILE A 158 -7.58 -4.71 -18.98
N TRP A 159 -7.61 -4.00 -20.11
CA TRP A 159 -7.61 -2.53 -20.16
C TRP A 159 -8.83 -1.89 -19.48
N ILE A 160 -9.98 -2.57 -19.50
CA ILE A 160 -11.19 -2.05 -18.85
C ILE A 160 -11.04 -2.13 -17.33
N SER A 161 -10.60 -3.28 -16.80
CA SER A 161 -10.32 -3.43 -15.37
C SER A 161 -9.26 -2.44 -14.88
N LEU A 162 -8.22 -2.18 -15.68
CA LEU A 162 -7.20 -1.16 -15.41
C LEU A 162 -7.78 0.25 -15.31
N LEU A 163 -8.59 0.66 -16.30
CA LEU A 163 -9.22 1.98 -16.32
C LEU A 163 -10.20 2.15 -15.16
N VAL A 164 -11.01 1.13 -14.87
CA VAL A 164 -11.95 1.15 -13.74
C VAL A 164 -11.19 1.28 -12.42
N SER A 165 -10.11 0.53 -12.24
CA SER A 165 -9.25 0.62 -11.05
C SER A 165 -8.64 2.02 -10.87
N ALA A 166 -8.17 2.63 -11.97
CA ALA A 166 -7.60 3.97 -11.95
C ALA A 166 -8.67 5.04 -11.64
N LEU A 167 -9.92 4.85 -12.10
CA LEU A 167 -11.05 5.72 -11.78
C LEU A 167 -11.58 5.55 -10.36
N VAL A 168 -11.41 4.37 -9.75
CA VAL A 168 -11.74 4.14 -8.33
C VAL A 168 -10.76 4.89 -7.41
N TRP A 169 -9.53 5.17 -7.87
CA TRP A 169 -8.54 5.88 -7.05
C TRP A 169 -9.00 7.24 -6.48
N PRO A 170 -9.51 8.22 -7.26
CA PRO A 170 -9.94 9.50 -6.71
C PRO A 170 -10.99 9.36 -5.60
N LEU A 171 -11.82 8.31 -5.62
CA LEU A 171 -12.74 8.00 -4.52
C LEU A 171 -11.98 7.65 -3.24
N MET A 172 -10.93 6.85 -3.33
CA MET A 172 -10.04 6.52 -2.20
C MET A 172 -9.18 7.71 -1.75
N GLY A 173 -8.69 8.51 -2.70
CA GLY A 173 -7.90 9.72 -2.44
C GLY A 173 -8.70 10.80 -1.71
N ASN A 174 -9.99 10.91 -2.00
CA ASN A 174 -10.89 11.80 -1.24
C ASN A 174 -10.97 11.37 0.23
N VAL A 175 -11.05 10.07 0.53
CA VAL A 175 -11.02 9.56 1.92
C VAL A 175 -9.70 9.91 2.60
N LEU A 176 -8.57 9.82 1.89
CA LEU A 176 -7.26 10.23 2.42
C LEU A 176 -7.23 11.73 2.75
N ARG A 177 -7.78 12.58 1.88
CA ARG A 177 -7.85 14.02 2.11
C ARG A 177 -8.77 14.40 3.27
N ILE A 178 -9.81 13.60 3.51
CA ILE A 178 -10.75 13.77 4.62
C ILE A 178 -10.16 13.24 5.94
N ASN A 179 -9.15 12.37 5.92
CA ASN A 179 -8.60 11.76 7.12
C ASN A 179 -7.86 12.79 8.01
N PRO A 180 -8.35 13.08 9.24
CA PRO A 180 -7.93 14.21 10.07
C PRO A 180 -6.61 14.00 10.82
N LEU A 181 -5.60 13.36 10.21
CA LEU A 181 -4.25 13.33 10.82
C LEU A 181 -3.63 14.75 10.92
N ASP A 182 -4.18 15.71 10.17
CA ASP A 182 -3.90 17.14 10.27
C ASP A 182 -4.58 17.85 11.45
N ALA A 183 -5.61 17.25 12.07
CA ALA A 183 -6.24 17.82 13.29
C ALA A 183 -5.36 17.66 14.55
N ARG A 184 -4.10 17.25 14.38
CA ARG A 184 -3.10 17.08 15.45
C ARG A 184 -1.92 18.07 15.34
N HIS A 185 -2.08 19.15 14.57
CA HIS A 185 -1.29 20.37 14.70
C HIS A 185 -2.19 21.61 14.75
#